data_AF-A0A2V6W7D8-F1
#
_entry.id   AF-A0A2V6W7D8-F1
#
_cell.length_a   1.000
_cell.length_b   1.000
_cell.length_c   1.000
_cell.angle_alpha   90.00
_cell.angle_beta   90.00
_cell.angle_gamma   90.00
#
_symmetry.space_group_name_H-M   'P 1'
#
loop_
_entity.id
_entity.type
_entity.pdbx_description
1 polymer ?
#
loop_
_entity_poly.entity_id
_entity_poly.type
_entity_poly.pdbx_seq_one_letter_code
_entity_poly.pdbx_strand_id
1 'polypeptide(L)'
;MLGAVLLAGCASAPGRSPVPAAAAAPRFVVGEDTFAFPNEIRSRNPHRPDLYANYCFVLARGVRQFHEFARFEPALPRLDRAGYLERIRRVVARHPWAPPLPPDDRVTIPG
;
A
#
# COMPACT_ATOMS: atom_id res chain seq x y z
N MET A 1 7.44 -14.91 61.81
CA MET A 1 7.91 -15.48 60.54
C MET A 1 6.96 -15.04 59.43
N LEU A 2 7.35 -14.04 58.63
CA LEU A 2 6.64 -13.64 57.41
C LEU A 2 7.62 -13.86 56.24
N GLY A 3 7.36 -14.87 55.42
CA GLY A 3 8.10 -15.13 54.19
C GLY A 3 7.43 -14.42 53.02
N ALA A 4 8.15 -13.50 52.37
CA ALA A 4 7.73 -12.89 51.13
C ALA A 4 8.11 -13.82 49.96
N VAL A 5 7.11 -14.28 49.20
CA VAL A 5 7.31 -15.05 47.96
C VAL A 5 7.45 -14.05 46.81
N LEU A 6 8.65 -13.92 46.25
CA LEU A 6 8.91 -13.16 45.03
C LEU A 6 8.68 -14.07 43.81
N LEU A 7 7.56 -13.87 43.11
CA LEU A 7 7.26 -14.50 41.83
C LEU A 7 8.08 -13.80 40.72
N ALA A 8 9.22 -14.37 40.35
CA ALA A 8 9.95 -13.97 39.15
C ALA A 8 9.33 -14.67 37.93
N GLY A 9 8.47 -13.96 37.19
CA GLY A 9 7.97 -14.40 35.89
C GLY A 9 8.99 -14.08 34.78
N CYS A 10 9.71 -15.08 34.29
CA CYS A 10 10.52 -14.95 33.09
C CYS A 10 9.59 -14.92 31.86
N ALA A 11 9.41 -13.75 31.24
CA ALA A 11 8.77 -13.64 29.95
C ALA A 11 9.71 -14.15 28.85
N SER A 12 9.69 -15.46 28.60
CA SER A 12 10.36 -16.04 27.43
C SER A 12 9.54 -15.71 26.18
N ALA A 13 9.95 -14.69 25.43
CA ALA A 13 9.39 -14.45 24.10
C ALA A 13 9.72 -15.66 23.20
N PRO A 14 8.75 -16.26 22.49
CA PRO A 14 9.03 -17.35 21.57
C PRO A 14 9.98 -16.87 20.48
N GLY A 15 11.04 -17.63 20.23
CA GLY A 15 12.05 -17.30 19.23
C GLY A 15 11.40 -17.11 17.87
N ARG A 16 11.64 -15.95 17.26
CA ARG A 16 11.17 -15.59 15.92
C ARG A 16 11.70 -16.63 14.94
N SER A 17 10.81 -17.44 14.34
CA SER A 17 11.19 -18.36 13.27
C SER A 17 11.82 -17.55 12.12
N PRO A 18 12.96 -17.99 11.55
CA PRO A 18 13.56 -17.29 10.42
C PRO A 18 12.58 -17.34 9.25
N VAL A 19 12.12 -16.17 8.83
CA VAL A 19 11.33 -16.01 7.62
C VAL A 19 12.22 -16.48 6.45
N PRO A 20 11.77 -17.41 5.59
CA PRO A 20 12.54 -17.76 4.40
C PRO A 20 12.81 -16.49 3.60
N ALA A 21 14.04 -16.34 3.12
CA ALA A 21 14.49 -15.15 2.40
C ALA A 21 13.68 -14.97 1.11
N ALA A 22 12.51 -14.33 1.22
CA ALA A 22 11.90 -13.65 0.09
C ALA A 22 12.99 -12.75 -0.48
N ALA A 23 13.20 -12.81 -1.81
CA ALA A 23 14.12 -11.91 -2.49
C ALA A 23 13.94 -10.51 -1.90
N ALA A 24 14.99 -10.00 -1.26
CA ALA A 24 14.88 -8.81 -0.43
C ALA A 24 14.20 -7.72 -1.25
N ALA A 25 12.97 -7.36 -0.87
CA ALA A 25 12.26 -6.28 -1.52
C ALA A 25 13.19 -5.05 -1.51
N PRO A 26 13.24 -4.27 -2.61
CA PRO A 26 14.08 -3.08 -2.65
C PRO A 26 13.85 -2.23 -1.40
N ARG A 27 14.93 -1.71 -0.82
CA ARG A 27 14.85 -0.83 0.33
C ARG A 27 14.01 0.40 -0.04
N PHE A 28 12.94 0.64 0.70
CA PHE A 28 12.15 1.87 0.56
C PHE A 28 12.93 3.06 1.13
N VAL A 29 13.17 4.07 0.30
CA VAL A 29 13.91 5.29 0.66
C VAL A 29 12.95 6.49 0.62
N VAL A 30 12.64 7.04 1.79
CA VAL A 30 11.85 8.27 1.91
C VAL A 30 12.60 9.42 1.24
N GLY A 31 11.94 10.10 0.31
CA GLY A 31 12.48 11.17 -0.52
C GLY A 31 12.81 10.74 -1.96
N GLU A 32 13.16 9.47 -2.17
CA GLU A 32 13.41 8.91 -3.51
C GLU A 32 12.20 8.12 -4.02
N ASP A 33 11.66 7.25 -3.17
CA ASP A 33 10.49 6.41 -3.46
C ASP A 33 9.17 7.08 -3.05
N THR A 34 9.24 8.31 -2.52
CA THR A 34 8.06 9.10 -2.13
C THR A 34 7.96 10.35 -2.98
N PHE A 35 6.76 10.64 -3.49
CA PHE A 35 6.45 11.94 -4.06
C PHE A 35 5.80 12.81 -2.97
N ALA A 36 6.39 13.98 -2.70
CA ALA A 36 5.81 15.00 -1.84
C ALA A 36 5.49 16.25 -2.69
N PHE A 37 4.28 16.78 -2.52
CA PHE A 37 3.85 18.01 -3.17
C PHE A 37 3.31 18.96 -2.10
N PRO A 38 3.46 20.28 -2.27
CA PRO A 38 2.77 21.26 -1.44
C PRO A 38 1.28 20.92 -1.38
N ASN A 39 0.74 20.79 -0.16
CA ASN A 39 -0.67 20.45 0.04
C ASN A 39 -1.55 21.68 -0.20
N GLU A 40 -1.65 22.08 -1.46
CA GLU A 40 -2.25 23.34 -1.92
C GLU A 40 -3.79 23.34 -1.92
N ILE A 41 -4.44 22.49 -1.12
CA ILE A 41 -5.90 22.25 -1.12
C ILE A 41 -6.68 23.54 -1.36
N ARG A 42 -7.54 23.56 -2.39
CA ARG A 42 -8.28 24.75 -2.83
C ARG A 42 -9.05 25.44 -1.71
N SER A 43 -9.65 24.68 -0.78
CA SER A 43 -10.38 25.24 0.36
C SER A 43 -9.52 26.06 1.32
N ARG A 44 -8.20 25.83 1.34
CA ARG A 44 -7.23 26.58 2.17
C ARG A 44 -6.50 27.67 1.40
N ASN A 45 -6.69 27.77 0.07
CA ASN A 45 -6.00 28.71 -0.81
C ASN A 45 -7.01 29.42 -1.76
N PRO A 46 -8.02 30.14 -1.23
CA PRO A 46 -9.13 30.66 -2.04
C PRO A 46 -8.74 31.75 -3.06
N HIS A 47 -7.59 32.41 -2.87
CA HIS A 47 -7.10 33.48 -3.75
C HIS A 47 -6.20 32.98 -4.88
N ARG A 48 -6.03 31.67 -5.02
CA ARG A 48 -5.14 31.04 -5.99
C ARG A 48 -5.95 30.08 -6.88
N PRO A 49 -6.76 30.60 -7.83
CA PRO A 49 -7.63 29.80 -8.68
C PRO A 49 -6.85 28.94 -9.70
N ASP A 50 -5.59 29.32 -9.95
CA ASP A 50 -4.61 28.65 -10.79
C ASP A 50 -4.09 27.33 -10.19
N LEU A 51 -4.34 27.07 -8.90
CA LEU A 51 -3.84 25.85 -8.27
C LEU A 51 -4.51 24.61 -8.85
N TYR A 52 -3.68 23.70 -9.33
CA TYR A 52 -4.01 22.30 -9.60
C TYR A 52 -4.04 21.50 -8.29
N ALA A 53 -4.65 22.06 -7.26
CA ALA A 53 -4.64 21.48 -5.94
C ALA A 53 -5.71 20.39 -5.82
N ASN A 54 -5.37 19.18 -6.27
CA ASN A 54 -6.08 17.93 -5.99
C ASN A 54 -5.21 16.69 -6.35
N TYR A 55 -3.88 16.78 -6.46
CA TYR A 55 -3.06 15.59 -6.73
C TYR A 55 -3.17 14.54 -5.61
N CYS A 56 -3.43 14.96 -4.38
CA CYS A 56 -3.78 14.05 -3.29
C CYS A 56 -5.04 13.24 -3.60
N PHE A 57 -6.01 13.80 -4.35
CA PHE A 57 -7.19 13.08 -4.81
C PHE A 57 -6.84 12.04 -5.87
N VAL A 58 -5.94 12.34 -6.82
CA VAL A 58 -5.47 11.35 -7.81
C VAL A 58 -4.74 10.20 -7.13
N LEU A 59 -3.86 10.51 -6.17
CA LEU A 59 -3.15 9.51 -5.38
C LEU A 59 -4.13 8.69 -4.53
N ALA A 60 -4.99 9.33 -3.74
CA ALA A 60 -5.97 8.65 -2.89
C ALA A 60 -6.93 7.79 -3.71
N ARG A 61 -7.38 8.28 -4.87
CA ARG A 61 -8.17 7.52 -5.84
C ARG A 61 -7.42 6.27 -6.30
N GLY A 62 -6.16 6.43 -6.75
CA GLY A 62 -5.33 5.32 -7.20
C GLY A 62 -5.13 4.29 -6.10
N VAL A 63 -4.68 4.72 -4.92
CA VAL A 63 -4.47 3.84 -3.75
C VAL A 63 -5.73 3.05 -3.42
N ARG A 64 -6.90 3.70 -3.36
CA ARG A 64 -8.17 3.02 -3.12
C ARG A 64 -8.49 2.01 -4.21
N GLN A 65 -8.36 2.38 -5.48
CA GLN A 65 -8.66 1.47 -6.61
C GLN A 65 -7.75 0.23 -6.60
N PHE A 66 -6.45 0.39 -6.34
CA PHE A 66 -5.53 -0.74 -6.24
C PHE A 66 -5.80 -1.59 -5.00
N HIS A 67 -6.11 -0.97 -3.85
CA HIS A 67 -6.42 -1.70 -2.63
C HIS A 67 -7.68 -2.58 -2.75
N GLU A 68 -8.72 -2.10 -3.43
CA GLU A 68 -10.01 -2.80 -3.50
C GLU A 68 -10.15 -3.74 -4.71
N PHE A 69 -9.41 -3.47 -5.79
CA PHE A 69 -9.65 -4.12 -7.09
C PHE A 69 -8.44 -4.85 -7.67
N ALA A 70 -7.26 -4.77 -7.04
CA ALA A 70 -6.07 -5.51 -7.45
C ALA A 70 -5.62 -6.51 -6.38
N ARG A 71 -4.96 -7.58 -6.84
CA ARG A 71 -4.18 -8.49 -6.01
C ARG A 71 -2.79 -8.62 -6.62
N PHE A 72 -1.77 -8.75 -5.77
CA PHE A 72 -0.38 -8.84 -6.18
C PHE A 72 0.11 -10.27 -6.00
N GLU A 73 0.67 -10.86 -7.05
CA GLU A 73 1.11 -12.25 -7.11
C GLU A 73 2.58 -12.33 -7.51
N PRO A 74 3.51 -12.16 -6.57
CA PRO A 74 4.95 -12.06 -6.86
C PRO A 74 5.56 -13.37 -7.38
N ALA A 75 4.89 -14.50 -7.19
CA ALA A 75 5.32 -15.79 -7.71
C ALA A 75 5.06 -15.93 -9.22
N LEU A 76 4.20 -15.09 -9.82
CA LEU A 76 3.86 -15.17 -11.23
C LEU A 76 4.90 -14.44 -12.11
N PRO A 77 5.13 -14.89 -13.35
CA PRO A 77 6.04 -14.23 -14.27
C PRO A 77 5.64 -12.77 -14.55
N ARG A 78 6.65 -11.88 -14.59
CA ARG A 78 6.47 -10.46 -14.96
C ARG A 78 5.87 -10.33 -16.36
N LEU A 79 5.02 -9.32 -16.54
CA LEU A 79 4.47 -8.96 -17.86
C LEU A 79 5.41 -8.02 -18.60
N ASP A 80 5.18 -7.90 -19.90
CA ASP A 80 5.72 -6.80 -20.68
C ASP A 80 4.99 -5.47 -20.34
N ARG A 81 5.49 -4.36 -20.90
CA ARG A 81 4.92 -3.03 -20.65
C ARG A 81 3.44 -2.96 -21.04
N ALA A 82 3.06 -3.57 -22.17
CA ALA A 82 1.68 -3.56 -22.63
C ALA A 82 0.75 -4.32 -21.67
N GLY A 83 1.20 -5.48 -21.18
CA GLY A 83 0.48 -6.28 -20.20
C GLY A 83 0.24 -5.55 -18.89
N TYR A 84 1.25 -4.87 -18.34
CA TYR A 84 1.06 -4.06 -17.13
C TYR A 84 0.11 -2.88 -17.36
N LEU A 85 0.23 -2.16 -18.49
CA LEU A 85 -0.68 -1.05 -18.82
C LEU A 85 -2.14 -1.53 -18.90
N GLU A 86 -2.37 -2.71 -19.47
CA GLU A 86 -3.71 -3.29 -19.50
C GLU A 86 -4.25 -3.58 -18.10
N ARG A 87 -3.42 -4.09 -17.18
CA ARG A 87 -3.88 -4.37 -15.80
C ARG A 87 -4.19 -3.09 -15.05
N ILE A 88 -3.34 -2.08 -15.21
CA ILE A 88 -3.56 -0.76 -14.64
C ILE A 88 -4.89 -0.19 -15.15
N ARG A 89 -5.16 -0.24 -16.47
CA ARG A 89 -6.43 0.22 -17.05
C ARG A 89 -7.63 -0.48 -16.44
N ARG A 90 -7.57 -1.81 -16.30
CA ARG A 90 -8.66 -2.60 -15.67
C ARG A 90 -8.91 -2.22 -14.21
N VAL A 91 -7.88 -1.84 -13.46
CA VAL A 91 -8.00 -1.36 -12.08
C VAL A 91 -8.62 0.04 -12.06
N VAL A 92 -8.05 1.00 -12.81
CA VAL A 92 -8.46 2.42 -12.72
C VAL A 92 -9.79 2.72 -13.43
N ALA A 93 -10.26 1.83 -14.31
CA ALA A 93 -11.59 1.91 -14.92
C ALA A 93 -12.74 1.72 -13.92
N ARG A 94 -12.47 1.14 -12.74
CA ARG A 94 -13.48 0.92 -11.70
C ARG A 94 -13.70 2.18 -10.88
N HIS A 95 -14.95 2.45 -10.52
CA HIS A 95 -15.27 3.59 -9.66
C HIS A 95 -14.67 3.39 -8.25
N PRO A 96 -13.93 4.35 -7.67
CA PRO A 96 -13.22 4.18 -6.40
C PRO A 96 -14.14 3.89 -5.20
N TRP A 97 -15.42 4.25 -5.30
CA TRP A 97 -16.43 4.03 -4.26
C TRP A 97 -17.36 2.84 -4.55
N ALA A 98 -17.08 2.06 -5.60
CA ALA A 98 -17.82 0.81 -5.82
C ALA A 98 -17.51 -0.21 -4.71
N PRO A 99 -18.40 -1.18 -4.46
CA PRO A 99 -18.12 -2.28 -3.54
C PRO A 99 -16.79 -2.97 -3.90
N PRO A 100 -15.97 -3.34 -2.90
CA PRO A 100 -14.74 -4.10 -3.13
C PRO A 100 -15.00 -5.38 -3.91
N LEU A 101 -14.01 -5.82 -4.69
CA LEU A 101 -14.09 -7.16 -5.25
C LEU A 101 -13.75 -8.23 -4.22
N PRO A 102 -14.40 -9.40 -4.31
CA PRO A 102 -13.89 -10.63 -3.72
C PRO A 102 -12.41 -10.83 -4.12
N PRO A 103 -11.54 -11.29 -3.21
CA PRO A 103 -10.10 -11.42 -3.48
C PRO A 103 -9.77 -12.14 -4.79
N ASP A 104 -10.52 -13.21 -5.12
CA ASP A 104 -10.28 -14.02 -6.31
C ASP A 104 -10.65 -13.34 -7.63
N ASP A 105 -11.54 -12.36 -7.58
CA ASP A 105 -12.02 -11.60 -8.74
C ASP A 105 -11.14 -10.37 -9.04
N ARG A 106 -10.20 -10.04 -8.14
CA ARG A 106 -9.30 -8.89 -8.28
C ARG A 106 -8.35 -9.05 -9.45
N VAL A 107 -8.00 -7.92 -10.07
CA VAL A 107 -7.04 -7.88 -11.17
C VAL A 107 -5.67 -8.32 -10.65
N THR A 108 -5.18 -9.45 -11.14
CA THR A 108 -3.84 -9.94 -10.79
C THR A 108 -2.76 -9.08 -11.42
N ILE A 109 -1.88 -8.56 -10.57
CA ILE A 109 -0.63 -7.89 -10.91
C ILE A 109 0.52 -8.84 -10.58
N PRO A 110 1.21 -9.42 -11.57
CA PRO A 110 2.27 -10.39 -11.32
C PRO A 110 3.65 -9.73 -11.13
N GLY A 111 4.56 -10.45 -10.47
CA GLY A 111 5.93 -10.02 -10.18
C GLY A 111 6.03 -9.00 -9.06
#